data_AF-A0A0U1L4K8-F1
#
_entry.id   AF-A0A0U1L4K8-F1
#
_cell.length_a   1.000
_cell.length_b   1.000
_cell.length_c   1.000
_cell.angle_alpha   90.00
_cell.angle_beta   90.00
_cell.angle_gamma   90.00
#
_symmetry.space_group_name_H-M   'P 1'
#
loop_
_entity.id
_entity.type
_entity.pdbx_description
1 polymer ?
#
loop_
_entity_poly.entity_id
_entity_poly.type
_entity_poly.pdbx_seq_one_letter_code
_entity_poly.pdbx_strand_id
1 'polypeptide(L)'
;MLNAYLLAGIALVFWGIAPIFGKLGLGGVQPLAALTVRSVIISLLLLVIVTIKGQWGLVAEMTAKNAMYIALEGICAALLGQLAYYYALKFGEVGRVSPIVVAFPLVAVFLGIIFLGEKVTFYKLLASVLIVAGIVLLKY
;
A
#
# COMPACT_ATOMS: atom_id res chain seq x y z
N MET A 1 -4.60 -19.39 -15.96
CA MET A 1 -4.42 -19.02 -14.55
C MET A 1 -3.75 -17.67 -14.50
N LEU A 2 -4.29 -16.71 -13.76
CA LEU A 2 -3.71 -15.37 -13.64
C LEU A 2 -2.41 -15.50 -12.85
N ASN A 3 -1.27 -15.17 -13.45
CA ASN A 3 0.03 -15.31 -12.79
C ASN A 3 0.16 -14.24 -11.70
N ALA A 4 0.39 -14.64 -10.45
CA ALA A 4 0.54 -13.71 -9.32
C ALA A 4 1.63 -12.65 -9.59
N TYR A 5 2.70 -13.01 -10.28
CA TYR A 5 3.77 -12.08 -10.65
C TYR A 5 3.32 -11.03 -11.68
N LEU A 6 2.41 -11.38 -12.58
CA LEU A 6 1.85 -10.43 -13.56
C LEU A 6 0.98 -9.38 -12.85
N LEU A 7 0.12 -9.81 -11.92
CA LEU A 7 -0.70 -8.91 -11.11
C LEU A 7 0.16 -8.00 -10.23
N ALA A 8 1.23 -8.53 -9.63
CA ALA A 8 2.19 -7.74 -8.87
C ALA A 8 2.90 -6.68 -9.74
N GLY A 9 3.22 -7.02 -11.00
CA GLY A 9 3.79 -6.07 -11.95
C GLY A 9 2.83 -4.92 -12.29
N ILE A 10 1.54 -5.21 -12.48
CA ILE A 10 0.52 -4.18 -12.68
C ILE A 10 0.44 -3.27 -11.44
N ALA A 11 0.40 -3.86 -10.24
CA ALA A 11 0.40 -3.10 -9.00
C ALA A 11 1.62 -2.18 -8.89
N LEU A 12 2.82 -2.67 -9.24
CA LEU A 12 4.06 -1.89 -9.23
C LEU A 12 3.97 -0.63 -10.11
N VAL A 13 3.40 -0.74 -11.31
CA VAL A 13 3.24 0.41 -12.22
C VAL A 13 2.33 1.47 -11.59
N PHE A 14 1.16 1.07 -11.09
CA PHE A 14 0.22 2.02 -10.50
C PHE A 14 0.72 2.61 -9.17
N TRP A 15 1.39 1.82 -8.34
CA TRP A 15 2.03 2.30 -7.10
C TRP A 15 3.23 3.21 -7.37
N GLY A 16 3.91 3.09 -8.52
CA GLY A 16 4.95 4.02 -8.94
C GLY A 16 4.40 5.36 -9.44
N ILE A 17 3.25 5.35 -10.13
CA ILE A 17 2.62 6.56 -10.67
C ILE A 17 1.85 7.35 -9.59
N ALA A 18 1.15 6.65 -8.69
CA ALA A 18 0.26 7.29 -7.71
C ALA A 18 0.91 8.39 -6.83
N PRO A 19 2.16 8.24 -6.34
CA PRO A 19 2.86 9.29 -5.61
C PRO A 19 3.04 10.60 -6.36
N ILE A 20 3.14 10.55 -7.70
CA ILE A 20 3.28 11.75 -8.54
C ILE A 20 2.00 12.58 -8.45
N PHE A 21 0.84 11.94 -8.65
CA PHE A 21 -0.45 12.62 -8.48
C PHE A 21 -0.68 13.08 -7.03
N GLY A 22 -0.27 12.27 -6.04
CA GLY A 22 -0.33 12.65 -4.63
C GLY A 22 0.48 13.90 -4.32
N LYS A 23 1.73 13.98 -4.80
CA LYS A 23 2.60 15.15 -4.62
C LYS A 23 2.03 16.39 -5.32
N LEU A 24 1.55 16.24 -6.56
CA LEU A 24 0.94 17.34 -7.31
C LEU A 24 -0.34 17.87 -6.62
N GLY A 25 -1.20 16.96 -6.12
CA GLY A 25 -2.43 17.30 -5.42
C GLY A 25 -2.22 17.94 -4.03
N LEU A 26 -1.02 17.83 -3.45
CA LEU A 26 -0.65 18.44 -2.17
C LEU A 26 -0.21 19.90 -2.28
N GLY A 27 -0.22 20.51 -3.48
CA GLY A 27 0.18 21.90 -3.75
C GLY A 27 -0.69 22.96 -3.05
N GLY A 28 -0.55 23.08 -1.73
CA GLY A 28 -1.31 23.99 -0.86
C GLY A 28 -2.32 23.29 0.06
N VAL A 29 -2.59 22.00 -0.13
CA VAL A 29 -3.61 21.25 0.63
C VAL A 29 -2.99 20.57 1.86
N GLN A 30 -3.74 20.44 2.95
CA GLN A 30 -3.30 19.63 4.10
C GLN A 30 -3.40 18.12 3.77
N PRO A 31 -2.41 17.30 4.14
CA PRO A 31 -2.41 15.86 3.87
C PRO A 31 -3.68 15.12 4.28
N LEU A 32 -4.21 15.42 5.46
CA LEU A 32 -5.45 14.83 5.95
C LEU A 32 -6.63 15.15 5.02
N ALA A 33 -6.81 16.41 4.65
CA ALA A 33 -7.88 16.83 3.74
C ALA A 33 -7.76 16.16 2.36
N ALA A 34 -6.55 16.14 1.78
CA ALA A 34 -6.29 15.48 0.50
C ALA A 34 -6.62 13.98 0.56
N LEU A 35 -6.19 13.30 1.62
CA LEU A 35 -6.44 11.88 1.83
C LEU A 35 -7.93 11.59 2.02
N THR A 36 -8.66 12.43 2.74
CA THR A 36 -10.11 12.31 2.93
C THR A 36 -10.84 12.41 1.59
N VAL A 37 -10.57 13.45 0.79
CA VAL A 37 -11.21 13.63 -0.53
C VAL A 37 -10.92 12.42 -1.43
N ARG A 38 -9.66 12.01 -1.52
CA ARG A 38 -9.25 10.83 -2.31
C ARG A 38 -9.98 9.57 -1.85
N SER A 39 -10.12 9.35 -0.54
CA SER A 39 -10.74 8.15 0.01
C SER A 39 -12.23 8.11 -0.27
N VAL A 40 -12.94 9.25 -0.16
CA VAL A 40 -14.36 9.34 -0.55
C VAL A 40 -14.56 8.97 -2.02
N ILE A 41 -13.75 9.52 -2.93
CA ILE A 41 -13.83 9.21 -4.36
C ILE A 41 -13.64 7.71 -4.62
N ILE A 42 -12.60 7.10 -4.03
CA ILE A 42 -12.32 5.68 -4.22
C ILE A 42 -13.42 4.80 -3.61
N SER A 43 -13.92 5.14 -2.41
CA SER A 43 -15.03 4.42 -1.78
C SER A 43 -16.29 4.43 -2.67
N LEU A 44 -16.65 5.58 -3.25
CA LEU A 44 -17.78 5.66 -4.17
C LEU A 44 -17.60 4.77 -5.40
N LEU A 45 -16.41 4.80 -6.02
CA LEU A 45 -16.11 3.94 -7.17
C LEU A 45 -16.19 2.45 -6.82
N LEU A 46 -15.70 2.05 -5.64
CA LEU A 46 -15.81 0.66 -5.17
C LEU A 46 -17.27 0.23 -4.97
N LEU A 47 -18.09 1.09 -4.36
CA LEU A 47 -19.53 0.83 -4.16
C LEU A 47 -20.25 0.64 -5.50
N VAL A 48 -19.93 1.47 -6.49
CA VAL A 48 -20.47 1.35 -7.86
C VAL A 48 -20.06 0.02 -8.47
N ILE A 49 -18.78 -0.35 -8.39
CA ILE A 49 -18.28 -1.61 -8.96
C ILE A 49 -18.94 -2.83 -8.29
N VAL A 50 -19.05 -2.85 -6.97
CA VAL A 50 -19.72 -3.94 -6.24
C VAL A 50 -21.18 -4.06 -6.64
N THR A 51 -21.85 -2.92 -6.83
CA THR A 51 -23.25 -2.86 -7.28
C THR A 51 -23.41 -3.41 -8.69
N ILE A 52 -22.60 -2.95 -9.65
CA ILE A 52 -22.64 -3.42 -11.05
C ILE A 52 -22.34 -4.92 -11.13
N LYS A 53 -21.42 -5.42 -10.29
CA LYS A 53 -21.08 -6.84 -10.26
C LYS A 53 -22.07 -7.71 -9.48
N GLY A 54 -23.07 -7.12 -8.81
CA GLY A 54 -24.03 -7.86 -7.99
C GLY A 54 -23.39 -8.58 -6.79
N GLN A 55 -22.25 -8.10 -6.28
CA GLN A 55 -21.43 -8.80 -5.28
C GLN A 55 -21.79 -8.47 -3.83
N TRP A 56 -22.92 -7.80 -3.60
CA TRP A 56 -23.39 -7.44 -2.26
C TRP A 56 -23.60 -8.65 -1.34
N GLY A 57 -24.01 -9.81 -1.89
CA GLY A 57 -24.10 -11.06 -1.14
C GLY A 57 -22.76 -11.47 -0.52
N LEU A 58 -21.68 -11.40 -1.28
CA LEU A 58 -20.32 -11.73 -0.80
C LEU A 58 -19.82 -10.74 0.27
N VAL A 59 -20.23 -9.48 0.19
CA VAL A 59 -19.93 -8.48 1.22
C VAL A 59 -20.69 -8.80 2.51
N ALA A 60 -21.96 -9.17 2.41
CA ALA A 60 -22.81 -9.50 3.55
C ALA A 60 -22.43 -10.84 4.22
N GLU A 61 -21.95 -11.80 3.43
CA GLU A 61 -21.47 -13.11 3.92
C GLU A 61 -20.09 -13.03 4.59
N MET A 62 -19.43 -11.87 4.56
CA MET A 62 -18.11 -11.71 5.16
C MET A 62 -18.18 -11.91 6.68
N THR A 63 -17.44 -12.91 7.17
CA THR A 63 -17.38 -13.20 8.61
C THR A 63 -16.82 -12.00 9.39
N ALA A 64 -17.25 -11.82 10.64
CA ALA A 64 -16.76 -10.75 11.50
C ALA A 64 -15.22 -10.77 11.67
N LYS A 65 -14.62 -11.97 11.69
CA LYS A 65 -13.18 -12.16 11.74
C LYS A 65 -12.48 -11.61 10.48
N ASN A 66 -13.00 -11.94 9.29
CA ASN A 66 -12.45 -11.42 8.04
C ASN A 66 -12.64 -9.91 7.94
N ALA A 67 -13.81 -9.40 8.32
CA ALA A 67 -14.11 -7.98 8.37
C ALA A 67 -13.14 -7.22 9.29
N MET A 68 -12.83 -7.79 10.46
CA MET A 68 -11.86 -7.23 11.40
C MET A 68 -10.46 -7.13 10.80
N TYR A 69 -9.95 -8.19 10.17
CA TYR A 69 -8.62 -8.14 9.55
C TYR A 69 -8.55 -7.15 8.39
N ILE A 70 -9.59 -7.05 7.56
CA ILE A 70 -9.68 -6.06 6.47
C ILE A 70 -9.77 -4.64 7.04
N ALA A 71 -10.51 -4.43 8.13
CA ALA A 71 -10.57 -3.12 8.79
C ALA A 71 -9.21 -2.72 9.38
N LEU A 72 -8.50 -3.66 10.03
CA LEU A 72 -7.15 -3.42 10.54
C LEU A 72 -6.15 -3.13 9.41
N GLU A 73 -6.23 -3.86 8.30
CA GLU A 73 -5.44 -3.57 7.10
C GLU A 73 -5.71 -2.15 6.60
N GLY A 74 -6.99 -1.75 6.47
CA GLY A 74 -7.37 -0.40 6.04
C GLY A 74 -6.89 0.69 6.99
N ILE A 75 -6.94 0.47 8.30
CA ILE A 75 -6.41 1.42 9.30
C ILE A 75 -4.90 1.56 9.15
N CYS A 76 -4.16 0.45 9.03
CA CYS A 76 -2.71 0.47 8.92
C CYS A 76 -2.25 1.06 7.59
N ALA A 77 -2.80 0.61 6.47
CA ALA A 77 -2.35 0.96 5.12
C ALA A 77 -2.97 2.27 4.63
N ALA A 78 -4.31 2.38 4.65
CA ALA A 78 -5.02 3.49 4.01
C ALA A 78 -5.15 4.74 4.91
N LEU A 79 -5.21 4.57 6.24
CA LEU A 79 -5.25 5.69 7.17
C LEU A 79 -3.85 6.07 7.66
N LEU A 80 -3.24 5.26 8.53
CA LEU A 80 -2.01 5.64 9.21
C LEU A 80 -0.81 5.72 8.26
N GLY A 81 -0.60 4.67 7.46
CA GLY A 81 0.52 4.58 6.52
C GLY A 81 0.46 5.67 5.44
N GLN A 82 -0.69 5.84 4.79
CA GLN A 82 -0.85 6.87 3.77
C GLN A 82 -0.87 8.30 4.34
N LEU A 83 -1.39 8.52 5.55
CA LEU A 83 -1.30 9.83 6.17
C LEU A 83 0.17 10.21 6.41
N ALA A 84 0.94 9.32 7.06
CA ALA A 84 2.37 9.52 7.26
C ALA A 84 3.11 9.72 5.92
N TYR A 85 2.77 8.93 4.90
CA TYR A 85 3.34 9.06 3.56
C TYR A 85 3.01 10.40 2.90
N TYR A 86 1.77 10.88 3.00
CA TYR A 86 1.37 12.17 2.42
C TYR A 86 2.04 13.35 3.14
N TYR A 87 2.22 13.27 4.46
CA TYR A 87 3.05 14.24 5.18
C TYR A 87 4.50 14.21 4.70
N ALA A 88 5.09 13.02 4.54
CA ALA A 88 6.44 12.86 4.02
C ALA A 88 6.55 13.41 2.59
N LEU A 89 5.58 13.14 1.72
CA LEU A 89 5.51 13.71 0.37
C LEU A 89 5.31 15.22 0.39
N LYS A 90 4.59 15.79 1.36
CA LYS A 90 4.41 17.24 1.44
C LYS A 90 5.75 17.95 1.63
N PHE A 91 6.59 17.45 2.53
CA PHE A 91 7.86 18.08 2.90
C PHE A 91 9.09 17.56 2.13
N GLY A 92 9.01 16.37 1.54
CA GLY A 92 10.12 15.72 0.86
C GLY A 92 9.92 15.57 -0.66
N GLU A 93 10.99 15.20 -1.35
CA GLU A 93 10.96 14.85 -2.77
C GLU A 93 10.47 13.42 -2.96
N VAL A 94 9.67 13.17 -3.99
CA VAL A 94 9.14 11.83 -4.31
C VAL A 94 10.28 10.82 -4.46
N GLY A 95 11.37 11.21 -5.13
CA GLY A 95 12.53 10.36 -5.37
C GLY A 95 13.29 9.93 -4.11
N ARG A 96 13.14 10.65 -2.99
CA ARG A 96 13.77 10.31 -1.69
C ARG A 96 12.82 9.62 -0.74
N VAL A 97 11.56 10.06 -0.70
CA VAL A 97 10.54 9.54 0.20
C VAL A 97 10.05 8.16 -0.27
N SER A 98 9.81 7.99 -1.57
CA SER A 98 9.26 6.75 -2.11
C SER A 98 10.17 5.53 -1.88
N PRO A 99 11.49 5.59 -2.11
CA PRO A 99 12.37 4.45 -1.82
C PRO A 99 12.33 4.00 -0.35
N ILE A 100 12.30 4.94 0.59
CA ILE A 100 12.22 4.63 2.03
C ILE A 100 10.91 3.88 2.33
N VAL A 101 9.79 4.36 1.79
CA VAL A 101 8.48 3.70 1.98
C VAL A 101 8.46 2.32 1.33
N VAL A 102 9.05 2.17 0.15
CA VAL A 102 9.15 0.89 -0.58
C VAL A 102 10.06 -0.12 0.13
N ALA A 103 10.72 0.23 1.25
CA ALA A 103 11.42 -0.71 2.13
C ALA A 103 10.47 -1.58 2.99
N PHE A 104 9.17 -1.31 3.00
CA PHE A 104 8.20 -2.08 3.80
C PHE A 104 8.19 -3.61 3.56
N PRO A 105 8.60 -4.18 2.40
CA PRO A 105 8.67 -5.63 2.23
C PRO A 105 9.54 -6.33 3.28
N LEU A 106 10.52 -5.64 3.86
CA LEU A 106 11.30 -6.18 4.98
C LEU A 106 10.44 -6.46 6.21
N VAL A 107 9.57 -5.49 6.54
CA VAL A 107 8.61 -5.59 7.63
C VAL A 107 7.59 -6.67 7.29
N ALA A 108 7.11 -6.74 6.05
CA ALA A 108 6.16 -7.76 5.61
C ALA A 108 6.75 -9.18 5.70
N VAL A 109 8.00 -9.40 5.27
CA VAL A 109 8.68 -10.69 5.41
C VAL A 109 8.81 -11.05 6.90
N PHE A 110 9.26 -10.12 7.74
CA PHE A 110 9.39 -10.34 9.18
C PHE A 110 8.05 -10.73 9.84
N LEU A 111 7.00 -9.96 9.57
CA LEU A 111 5.67 -10.25 10.10
C LEU A 111 5.06 -11.52 9.49
N GLY A 112 5.33 -11.82 8.21
CA GLY A 112 4.88 -13.05 7.56
C GLY A 112 5.48 -14.30 8.20
N ILE A 113 6.73 -14.23 8.67
CA ILE A 113 7.35 -15.32 9.43
C ILE A 113 6.63 -15.53 10.77
N ILE A 114 6.39 -14.43 11.51
CA ILE A 114 5.83 -14.48 12.87
C ILE A 114 4.35 -14.85 12.86
N PHE A 115 3.56 -14.22 12.01
CA PHE A 115 2.09 -14.30 12.03
C PHE A 115 1.51 -15.29 11.02
N LEU A 116 2.20 -15.54 9.91
CA LEU A 116 1.73 -16.43 8.84
C LEU A 116 2.52 -17.74 8.73
N GLY A 117 3.59 -17.89 9.53
CA GLY A 117 4.44 -19.09 9.51
C GLY A 117 5.23 -19.27 8.22
N GLU A 118 5.52 -18.18 7.50
CA GLU A 118 6.28 -18.26 6.26
C GLU A 118 7.71 -18.78 6.50
N LYS A 119 8.14 -19.73 5.67
CA LYS A 119 9.53 -20.21 5.71
C LYS A 119 10.48 -19.11 5.24
N VAL A 120 11.52 -18.87 6.05
CA VAL A 120 12.68 -18.08 5.66
C VAL A 120 13.61 -18.95 4.87
N THR A 121 13.82 -18.59 3.60
CA THR A 121 14.90 -19.17 2.82
C THR A 121 16.08 -18.22 2.82
N PHE A 122 17.29 -18.75 2.65
CA PHE A 122 18.50 -17.94 2.49
C PHE A 122 18.33 -16.91 1.37
N TYR A 123 17.68 -17.29 0.26
CA TYR A 123 17.40 -16.40 -0.86
C TYR A 123 16.45 -15.24 -0.51
N LYS A 124 15.40 -15.48 0.31
CA LYS A 124 14.52 -14.41 0.79
C LYS A 124 15.32 -13.39 1.62
N LEU A 125 16.19 -13.87 2.51
CA LEU A 125 17.02 -13.00 3.36
C LEU A 125 18.01 -12.18 2.53
N LEU A 126 18.70 -12.83 1.58
CA LEU A 126 19.64 -12.16 0.68
C LEU A 126 18.94 -11.09 -0.17
N ALA A 127 17.76 -11.41 -0.73
CA ALA A 127 16.96 -10.46 -1.49
C ALA A 127 16.53 -9.26 -0.63
N SER A 128 16.10 -9.50 0.62
CA SER A 128 15.79 -8.43 1.57
C SER A 128 16.99 -7.51 1.82
N VAL A 129 18.18 -8.05 2.05
CA VAL A 129 19.42 -7.27 2.25
C VAL A 129 19.75 -6.44 1.01
N LEU A 130 19.64 -7.01 -0.19
CA LEU A 130 19.89 -6.29 -1.45
C LEU A 130 18.89 -5.15 -1.68
N ILE A 131 17.61 -5.33 -1.33
CA ILE A 131 16.60 -4.27 -1.38
C ILE A 131 16.99 -3.13 -0.43
N VAL A 132 17.39 -3.44 0.81
CA VAL A 132 17.84 -2.43 1.77
C VAL A 132 19.03 -1.66 1.24
N ALA A 133 20.04 -2.37 0.73
CA ALA A 133 21.25 -1.76 0.19
C ALA A 133 20.92 -0.79 -0.96
N GLY A 134 20.05 -1.21 -1.89
CA GLY A 134 19.59 -0.34 -2.99
C GLY A 134 18.86 0.92 -2.50
N ILE A 135 17.99 0.79 -1.50
CA ILE A 135 17.25 1.92 -0.93
C ILE A 135 18.19 2.88 -0.19
N VAL A 136 19.19 2.35 0.54
CA VAL A 136 20.21 3.18 1.21
C VAL A 136 21.06 3.93 0.19
N LEU A 137 21.42 3.31 -0.93
CA LEU A 137 22.15 3.99 -2.00
C LEU A 137 21.33 5.12 -2.63
N LEU A 138 20.03 4.94 -2.85
CA LEU A 138 19.13 5.99 -3.36
C LEU A 138 18.99 7.20 -2.43
N LYS A 139 19.38 7.08 -1.16
CA LYS A 139 19.40 8.19 -0.20
C LYS A 139 20.53 9.18 -0.49
N TYR A 140 21.66 8.71 -1.04
CA TYR A 140 22.86 9.50 -1.31
C TYR A 140 22.88 9.99 -2.76
#